data_AF-F2YL99-F1
#
_entry.id   AF-F2YL99-F1
#
_cell.length_a   1.000
_cell.length_b   1.000
_cell.length_c   1.000
_cell.angle_alpha   90.00
_cell.angle_beta   90.00
_cell.angle_gamma   90.00
#
_symmetry.space_group_name_H-M   'P 1'
#
loop_
_entity.id
_entity.type
_entity.pdbx_description
1 polymer ?
#
loop_
_entity_poly.entity_id
_entity_poly.type
_entity_poly.pdbx_seq_one_letter_code
_entity_poly.pdbx_strand_id
1 'polypeptide(L)'
;LNLLISIMGRTMGALGNLTFVLCIIIFIFAVMGMQLFGKNYVDNVDRFPDHDLPRWNFTDFMHSFMIVFRVLCGEWIESMWDCMLVGDVSCIPFFLATVVIGNLV
;
A
#
# COMPACT_ATOMS: atom_id res chain seq x y z
N LEU A 1 1.80 9.00 -32.54
CA LEU A 1 2.78 9.45 -31.51
C LEU A 1 2.55 10.91 -31.09
N ASN A 2 2.60 11.88 -32.01
CA ASN A 2 2.42 13.32 -31.71
C ASN A 2 1.08 13.66 -31.03
N LEU A 3 0.00 12.96 -31.41
CA LEU A 3 -1.31 13.11 -30.78
C LEU A 3 -1.29 12.67 -29.30
N LEU A 4 -0.67 11.52 -28.98
CA LEU A 4 -0.58 11.00 -27.62
C LEU A 4 0.25 11.91 -26.71
N ILE A 5 1.40 12.39 -27.20
CA ILE A 5 2.28 13.31 -26.46
C ILE A 5 1.58 14.66 -26.20
N SER A 6 0.83 15.17 -27.18
CA SER A 6 0.04 16.39 -27.03
C SER A 6 -1.09 16.24 -26.00
N ILE A 7 -1.77 15.08 -25.98
CA ILE A 7 -2.81 14.78 -24.98
C ILE A 7 -2.20 14.67 -23.59
N MET A 8 -1.11 13.91 -23.42
CA MET A 8 -0.38 13.80 -22.14
C MET A 8 0.05 15.18 -21.62
N GLY A 9 0.67 16.00 -22.45
CA GLY A 9 1.12 17.34 -22.04
C GLY A 9 -0.02 18.27 -21.63
N ARG A 10 -1.20 18.16 -22.26
CA ARG A 10 -2.38 18.97 -21.89
C ARG A 10 -3.02 18.52 -20.58
N THR A 11 -2.97 17.22 -20.26
CA THR A 11 -3.57 16.68 -19.03
C THR A 11 -2.63 16.72 -17.84
N MET A 12 -1.30 16.72 -18.04
CA MET A 12 -0.30 16.74 -16.96
C MET A 12 -0.47 17.91 -15.98
N GLY A 13 -0.87 19.10 -16.46
CA GLY A 13 -1.10 20.26 -15.58
C GLY A 13 -2.28 20.08 -14.62
N ALA A 14 -3.35 19.41 -15.07
CA ALA A 14 -4.52 19.10 -14.23
C ALA A 14 -4.30 17.86 -13.36
N LEU A 15 -3.57 16.87 -13.88
CA LEU A 15 -3.24 15.63 -13.17
C LEU A 15 -2.18 15.84 -12.07
N GLY A 16 -1.34 16.86 -12.18
CA GLY A 16 -0.23 17.10 -11.23
C GLY A 16 -0.67 17.25 -9.78
N ASN A 17 -1.76 17.98 -9.50
CA ASN A 17 -2.29 18.12 -8.15
C ASN A 17 -2.83 16.78 -7.60
N LEU A 18 -3.52 16.01 -8.44
CA LEU A 18 -4.05 14.69 -8.04
C LEU A 18 -2.92 13.71 -7.76
N THR A 19 -1.91 13.64 -8.63
CA THR A 19 -0.73 12.80 -8.43
C THR A 19 0.03 13.18 -7.16
N PHE A 20 0.17 14.47 -6.87
CA PHE A 20 0.84 14.93 -5.66
C PHE A 20 0.09 14.50 -4.39
N VAL A 21 -1.23 14.69 -4.35
CA VAL A 21 -2.08 14.25 -3.23
C VAL A 21 -2.01 12.73 -3.06
N LEU A 22 -2.09 11.97 -4.16
CA LEU A 22 -1.96 10.51 -4.13
C LEU A 22 -0.61 10.07 -3.54
N CYS A 23 0.50 10.68 -3.95
CA CYS A 23 1.82 10.39 -3.39
C CYS A 23 1.89 10.66 -1.88
N ILE A 24 1.27 11.73 -1.39
CA ILE A 24 1.20 12.03 0.05
C ILE A 24 0.41 10.96 0.79
N ILE A 25 -0.74 10.55 0.26
CA ILE A 25 -1.57 9.50 0.87
C ILE A 25 -0.81 8.19 0.95
N ILE A 26 -0.16 7.76 -0.15
CA ILE A 26 0.65 6.54 -0.16
C ILE A 26 1.75 6.62 0.89
N PHE A 27 2.44 7.76 0.99
CA PHE A 27 3.49 7.96 1.99
C PHE A 27 2.96 7.82 3.43
N ILE A 28 1.83 8.46 3.74
CA ILE A 28 1.21 8.40 5.07
C ILE A 28 0.84 6.96 5.42
N PHE A 29 0.15 6.25 4.53
CA PHE A 29 -0.25 4.86 4.77
C PHE A 29 0.94 3.90 4.85
N ALA A 30 1.98 4.10 4.05
CA ALA A 30 3.20 3.29 4.11
C ALA A 30 3.90 3.42 5.47
N VAL A 31 4.05 4.66 5.96
CA VAL A 31 4.66 4.93 7.26
C VAL A 31 3.78 4.40 8.40
N MET A 32 2.46 4.58 8.34
CA MET A 32 1.54 4.05 9.34
C MET A 32 1.57 2.53 9.39
N GLY A 33 1.48 1.85 8.23
CA GLY A 33 1.49 0.39 8.15
C GLY A 33 2.78 -0.21 8.71
N MET A 34 3.93 0.39 8.41
CA MET A 34 5.22 -0.04 8.96
C MET A 34 5.27 0.09 10.48
N GLN A 35 4.79 1.21 11.04
CA GLN A 35 4.81 1.43 12.48
C GLN A 35 3.83 0.53 13.24
N LEU A 36 2.66 0.25 12.65
CA LEU A 36 1.64 -0.58 13.27
C LEU A 36 1.94 -2.08 13.13
N PHE A 37 2.41 -2.53 11.97
CA PHE A 37 2.47 -3.96 11.64
C PHE A 37 3.89 -4.48 11.42
N GLY A 38 4.89 -3.62 11.21
CA GLY A 38 6.24 -4.06 10.83
C GLY A 38 6.89 -5.01 11.84
N LYS A 39 6.69 -4.78 13.14
CA LYS A 39 7.17 -5.69 14.20
C LYS A 39 6.48 -7.04 14.18
N ASN A 40 5.17 -7.07 13.94
CA ASN A 40 4.39 -8.30 13.91
C ASN A 40 4.90 -9.27 12.84
N TYR A 41 5.30 -8.75 11.67
CA TYR A 41 5.88 -9.56 10.59
C TYR A 41 7.22 -10.20 10.97
N VAL A 42 8.03 -9.54 11.80
CA VAL A 42 9.33 -10.07 12.25
C VAL A 42 9.14 -11.03 13.42
N ASP A 43 8.33 -10.66 14.40
CA ASP A 43 8.17 -11.41 15.65
C ASP A 43 7.38 -12.71 15.46
N ASN A 44 6.50 -12.78 14.45
CA ASN A 44 5.66 -13.96 14.17
C ASN A 44 5.92 -14.56 12.77
N VAL A 45 7.15 -14.44 12.26
CA VAL A 45 7.52 -14.96 10.93
C VAL A 45 7.33 -16.48 10.82
N ASP A 46 7.39 -17.20 11.94
CA ASP A 46 7.15 -18.63 12.06
C ASP A 46 5.73 -19.07 11.69
N ARG A 47 4.77 -18.13 11.67
CA ARG A 47 3.38 -18.41 11.25
C ARG A 47 3.23 -18.55 9.75
N PHE A 48 4.20 -18.06 8.97
CA PHE A 48 4.20 -18.24 7.52
C PHE A 48 4.61 -19.68 7.16
N PRO A 49 4.06 -20.26 6.08
CA PRO A 49 4.28 -21.66 5.72
C PRO A 49 5.76 -22.01 5.48
N ASP A 50 6.54 -21.06 4.96
CA ASP A 50 7.98 -21.24 4.69
C ASP A 50 8.87 -20.71 5.82
N HIS A 51 8.28 -20.20 6.92
CA HIS A 51 8.97 -19.57 8.05
C HIS A 51 9.89 -18.42 7.63
N ASP A 52 9.58 -17.77 6.51
CA ASP A 52 10.34 -16.66 5.94
C ASP A 52 9.40 -15.48 5.65
N LEU A 53 9.96 -14.28 5.55
CA LEU A 53 9.21 -13.06 5.30
C LEU A 53 8.58 -13.09 3.90
N PRO A 54 7.27 -12.82 3.78
CA PRO A 54 6.64 -12.73 2.47
C PRO A 54 7.21 -11.55 1.69
N ARG A 55 7.21 -11.65 0.36
CA ARG A 55 7.65 -10.57 -0.55
C ARG A 55 6.92 -9.25 -0.30
N TRP A 56 5.68 -9.34 0.17
CA TRP A 56 4.83 -8.21 0.54
C TRP A 56 4.75 -8.15 2.06
N ASN A 57 5.58 -7.32 2.68
CA ASN A 57 5.59 -7.12 4.13
C ASN A 57 5.66 -5.64 4.52
N PHE A 58 5.39 -5.34 5.79
CA PHE A 58 5.48 -3.99 6.37
C PHE A 58 6.79 -3.74 7.14
N THR A 59 7.85 -4.51 6.91
CA THR A 59 9.08 -4.45 7.73
C THR A 59 9.94 -3.21 7.45
N ASP A 60 9.90 -2.68 6.24
CA ASP A 60 10.60 -1.46 5.85
C ASP A 60 9.70 -0.51 5.06
N PHE A 61 10.22 0.68 4.75
CA PHE A 61 9.48 1.70 4.01
C PHE A 61 9.13 1.30 2.59
N MET A 62 10.07 0.71 1.84
CA MET A 62 9.84 0.43 0.41
C MET A 62 8.87 -0.72 0.20
N HIS A 63 8.93 -1.78 1.01
CA HIS A 63 7.96 -2.87 0.97
C HIS A 63 6.57 -2.37 1.42
N SER A 64 6.51 -1.55 2.47
CA SER A 64 5.24 -0.93 2.91
C SER A 64 4.63 -0.03 1.82
N PHE A 65 5.46 0.77 1.14
CA PHE A 65 5.05 1.61 0.02
C PHE A 65 4.49 0.77 -1.13
N MET A 66 5.18 -0.32 -1.49
CA MET A 66 4.75 -1.23 -2.55
C MET A 66 3.43 -1.94 -2.20
N ILE A 67 3.21 -2.35 -0.94
CA ILE A 67 1.91 -2.89 -0.51
C ILE A 67 0.80 -1.86 -0.69
N VAL A 68 0.99 -0.63 -0.19
CA VAL A 68 -0.05 0.40 -0.31
C VAL A 68 -0.35 0.69 -1.78
N PHE A 69 0.67 0.75 -2.64
CA PHE A 69 0.48 0.88 -4.07
C PHE A 69 -0.32 -0.30 -4.67
N ARG A 70 0.02 -1.55 -4.28
CA ARG A 70 -0.69 -2.76 -4.70
C ARG A 70 -2.17 -2.75 -4.29
N VAL A 71 -2.47 -2.27 -3.09
CA VAL A 71 -3.83 -2.09 -2.56
C VAL A 71 -4.62 -1.11 -3.41
N LEU A 72 -4.00 0.00 -3.84
CA LEU A 72 -4.62 0.99 -4.74
C LEU A 72 -4.89 0.43 -6.14
N CYS A 73 -4.14 -0.58 -6.58
CA CYS A 73 -4.43 -1.34 -7.80
C CYS A 73 -5.60 -2.33 -7.64
N GLY A 74 -6.18 -2.46 -6.44
CA GLY A 74 -7.31 -3.34 -6.14
C GLY A 74 -6.92 -4.69 -5.51
N GLU A 75 -5.62 -4.97 -5.36
CA GLU A 75 -5.13 -6.22 -4.77
C GLU A 75 -4.79 -6.03 -3.28
N TRP A 76 -5.82 -6.08 -2.42
CA TRP A 76 -5.64 -5.82 -0.99
C TRP A 76 -5.95 -7.02 -0.08
N ILE A 77 -6.77 -7.96 -0.55
CA ILE A 77 -7.24 -9.09 0.26
C ILE A 77 -6.08 -10.02 0.68
N GLU A 78 -5.18 -10.38 -0.24
CA GLU A 78 -4.05 -11.27 0.06
C GLU A 78 -3.14 -10.66 1.14
N SER A 79 -2.74 -9.40 0.96
CA SER A 79 -1.88 -8.70 1.92
C SER A 79 -2.59 -8.45 3.27
N MET A 80 -3.92 -8.31 3.26
CA MET A 80 -4.71 -8.24 4.50
C MET A 80 -4.68 -9.56 5.27
N TRP A 81 -4.85 -10.69 4.59
CA TRP A 81 -4.77 -12.01 5.23
C TRP A 81 -3.40 -12.27 5.83
N ASP A 82 -2.32 -11.95 5.11
CA ASP A 82 -0.95 -12.07 5.62
C ASP A 82 -0.74 -11.20 6.86
N CYS A 83 -1.25 -9.96 6.86
CA CYS A 83 -1.20 -9.06 8.02
C CYS A 83 -1.97 -9.64 9.22
N MET A 84 -3.17 -10.19 8.99
CA MET A 84 -3.99 -10.80 10.05
C MET A 84 -3.39 -12.09 10.61
N LEU A 85 -2.62 -12.84 9.81
CA LEU A 85 -1.97 -14.06 10.25
C LEU A 85 -0.91 -13.77 11.34
N VAL A 86 -0.13 -12.71 11.14
CA VAL A 86 0.96 -12.32 12.05
C VAL A 86 0.58 -11.26 13.08
N GLY A 87 -0.48 -10.49 12.83
CA GLY A 87 -0.96 -9.42 13.69
C GLY A 87 -2.37 -9.68 14.22
N ASP A 88 -3.18 -8.63 14.22
CA ASP A 88 -4.51 -8.62 14.83
C ASP A 88 -5.59 -8.19 13.82
N VAL A 89 -6.84 -8.17 14.27
CA VAL A 89 -8.00 -7.67 13.50
C VAL A 89 -7.86 -6.20 13.08
N SER A 90 -6.91 -5.45 13.67
CA SER A 90 -6.57 -4.07 13.30
C SER A 90 -6.07 -3.90 11.86
N CYS A 91 -5.61 -4.98 11.21
CA CYS A 91 -5.29 -4.97 9.78
C CYS A 91 -6.52 -4.64 8.92
N ILE A 92 -7.71 -5.16 9.26
CA ILE A 92 -8.94 -4.97 8.46
C ILE A 92 -9.30 -3.48 8.28
N PRO A 93 -9.47 -2.68 9.36
CA PRO A 93 -9.80 -1.27 9.20
C PRO A 93 -8.70 -0.48 8.48
N PHE A 94 -7.42 -0.86 8.61
CA PHE A 94 -6.32 -0.23 7.88
C PHE A 94 -6.44 -0.43 6.36
N PHE A 95 -6.60 -1.68 5.91
CA PHE A 95 -6.73 -1.98 4.48
C PHE A 95 -8.01 -1.40 3.89
N LEU A 96 -9.14 -1.46 4.61
CA LEU A 96 -10.39 -0.85 4.17
C LEU A 96 -10.28 0.68 4.07
N ALA A 97 -9.69 1.34 5.06
CA ALA A 97 -9.46 2.79 5.01
C ALA A 97 -8.55 3.18 3.83
N THR A 98 -7.51 2.39 3.56
CA THR A 98 -6.60 2.61 2.42
C THR A 98 -7.35 2.51 1.09
N VAL A 99 -8.22 1.50 0.92
CA VAL A 99 -9.04 1.33 -0.29
C VAL A 99 -10.07 2.45 -0.45
N VAL A 100 -10.77 2.82 0.63
CA VAL A 100 -11.79 3.88 0.59
C VAL A 100 -11.15 5.23 0.28
N ILE A 101 -10.07 5.61 0.97
CA ILE A 101 -9.38 6.88 0.74
C ILE A 101 -8.70 6.87 -0.63
N GLY A 102 -8.09 5.75 -1.02
CA GLY A 102 -7.46 5.57 -2.32
C GLY A 102 -8.40 5.73 -3.50
N ASN A 103 -9.63 5.21 -3.39
CA ASN A 103 -10.65 5.34 -4.45
C ASN A 103 -11.35 6.70 -4.46
N LEU A 104 -11.27 7.47 -3.39
CA LEU A 104 -11.86 8.81 -3.29
C LEU A 104 -10.98 9.90 -3.92
N VAL A 105 -9.70 9.60 -4.15
CA VAL A 105 -8.72 10.48 -4.82
C VAL A 105 -8.59 10.12 -6.28
#